data_AF-A0A2A7B2R1-F1
#
_entry.id   AF-A0A2A7B2R1-F1
#
_cell.length_a   1.000
_cell.length_b   1.000
_cell.length_c   1.000
_cell.angle_alpha   90.00
_cell.angle_beta   90.00
_cell.angle_gamma   90.00
#
_symmetry.space_group_name_H-M   'P 1'
#
loop_
_entity.id
_entity.type
_entity.pdbx_description
1 polymer ?
#
loop_
_entity_poly.entity_id
_entity_poly.type
_entity_poly.pdbx_seq_one_letter_code
_entity_poly.pdbx_strand_id
1 'polypeptide(L)'
;MKLIQIYVTGMVSKMVTSDLSARINDVLRYVGITRNMNAYMILSQALTLIAEDEDRLRAVEKEIYTPIADKNLRGPRAVQSAVRRASKVA
;
A
#
# COMPACT_ATOMS: atom_id res chain seq x y z
N MET A 1 6.40 -34.04 0.00
CA MET A 1 7.41 -32.95 0.05
C MET A 1 6.90 -31.63 -0.55
N LYS A 2 6.31 -31.60 -1.76
CA LYS A 2 5.76 -30.35 -2.36
C LYS A 2 4.69 -29.63 -1.53
N LEU A 3 3.74 -30.35 -0.91
CA LEU A 3 2.67 -29.74 -0.12
C LEU A 3 3.19 -28.96 1.11
N ILE A 4 4.18 -29.54 1.80
CA ILE A 4 4.85 -28.93 2.94
C ILE A 4 5.61 -27.66 2.51
N GLN A 5 6.29 -27.72 1.36
CA GLN A 5 7.06 -26.57 0.86
C GLN A 5 6.14 -25.40 0.44
N ILE A 6 4.98 -25.69 -0.16
CA ILE A 6 3.95 -24.67 -0.45
C ILE A 6 3.43 -24.04 0.84
N TYR A 7 3.12 -24.87 1.85
CA TYR A 7 2.62 -24.39 3.14
C TYR A 7 3.62 -23.48 3.85
N VAL A 8 4.89 -23.92 3.94
CA VAL A 8 5.97 -23.14 4.56
C VAL A 8 6.21 -21.83 3.81
N THR A 9 6.24 -21.86 2.47
CA THR A 9 6.39 -20.65 1.65
C THR A 9 5.22 -19.68 1.87
N GLY A 10 3.98 -20.20 1.93
CA GLY A 10 2.80 -19.41 2.22
C GLY A 10 2.80 -18.80 3.62
N MET A 11 3.32 -19.50 4.63
CA MET A 11 3.48 -18.95 5.98
C MET A 11 4.52 -17.84 6.05
N VAL A 12 5.69 -18.04 5.45
CA VAL A 12 6.77 -17.04 5.42
C VAL A 12 6.29 -15.77 4.69
N SER A 13 5.63 -15.93 3.55
CA SER A 13 5.05 -14.80 2.81
C SER A 13 4.02 -14.03 3.66
N LYS A 14 3.12 -14.73 4.38
CA LYS A 14 2.16 -14.08 5.28
C LYS A 14 2.83 -13.32 6.42
N MET A 15 3.87 -13.88 7.04
CA MET A 15 4.62 -13.17 8.10
C MET A 15 5.22 -11.87 7.54
N VAL A 16 5.97 -11.96 6.43
CA VAL A 16 6.59 -10.78 5.80
C VAL A 16 5.55 -9.70 5.45
N THR A 17 4.39 -10.09 4.90
CA THR A 17 3.31 -9.13 4.60
C THR A 17 2.69 -8.51 5.85
N SER A 18 2.60 -9.27 6.95
CA SER A 18 2.07 -8.79 8.23
C SER A 18 3.01 -7.79 8.87
N ASP A 19 4.32 -8.09 8.89
CA ASP A 19 5.36 -7.17 9.37
C ASP A 19 5.39 -5.87 8.56
N LEU A 20 5.30 -5.97 7.22
CA LEU A 20 5.22 -4.80 6.37
C LEU A 20 3.97 -3.95 6.65
N SER A 21 2.82 -4.59 6.82
CA SER A 21 1.55 -3.90 7.12
C SER A 21 1.60 -3.17 8.47
N ALA A 22 2.26 -3.76 9.48
CA ALA A 22 2.46 -3.15 10.79
C ALA A 22 3.36 -1.92 10.68
N ARG A 23 4.49 -2.03 9.98
CA ARG A 23 5.41 -0.91 9.74
C ARG A 23 4.75 0.23 8.97
N ILE A 24 3.98 -0.07 7.93
CA ILE A 24 3.20 0.92 7.18
C ILE A 24 2.20 1.63 8.10
N ASN A 25 1.48 0.88 8.93
CA ASN A 25 0.53 1.44 9.89
C ASN A 25 1.21 2.38 10.89
N ASP A 26 2.38 2.00 11.40
CA ASP A 26 3.12 2.82 12.37
C ASP A 26 3.65 4.11 11.75
N VAL A 27 4.16 4.05 10.51
CA VAL A 27 4.58 5.24 9.75
C VAL A 27 3.40 6.17 9.48
N LEU A 28 2.26 5.63 9.03
CA LEU A 28 1.07 6.45 8.77
C LEU A 28 0.54 7.11 10.04
N ARG A 29 0.52 6.37 11.16
CA ARG A 29 0.10 6.92 12.45
C ARG A 29 1.04 8.00 12.96
N TYR A 30 2.35 7.84 12.74
CA TYR A 30 3.36 8.84 13.10
C TYR A 30 3.13 10.17 12.37
N VAL A 31 2.73 10.13 11.09
CA VAL A 31 2.39 11.34 10.30
C VAL A 31 0.93 11.79 10.48
N GLY A 32 0.22 11.31 11.50
CA GLY A 32 -1.14 11.75 11.83
C GLY A 32 -2.25 11.14 10.96
N ILE A 33 -1.95 10.11 10.16
CA ILE A 33 -2.92 9.45 9.28
C ILE A 33 -3.43 8.16 9.93
N THR A 34 -4.68 8.19 10.37
CA THR A 34 -5.32 7.08 11.10
C THR A 34 -6.23 6.23 10.20
N ARG A 35 -6.52 4.99 10.63
CA ARG A 35 -7.26 3.98 9.86
C ARG A 35 -8.66 4.39 9.39
N ASN A 36 -9.32 5.29 10.10
CA ASN A 36 -10.65 5.80 9.74
C ASN A 36 -10.62 6.84 8.59
N MET A 37 -9.44 7.31 8.18
CA MET A 37 -9.29 8.28 7.11
C MET A 37 -9.21 7.58 5.75
N ASN A 38 -9.91 8.11 4.74
CA ASN A 38 -9.79 7.61 3.36
C ASN A 38 -8.34 7.62 2.83
N ALA A 39 -7.52 8.56 3.32
CA ALA A 39 -6.10 8.64 3.00
C ALA A 39 -5.32 7.39 3.44
N TYR A 40 -5.68 6.77 4.57
CA TYR A 40 -4.99 5.60 5.09
C TYR A 40 -5.05 4.43 4.10
N MET A 41 -6.24 4.12 3.57
CA MET A 41 -6.40 3.02 2.62
C MET A 41 -5.57 3.24 1.35
N ILE A 42 -5.57 4.46 0.82
CA ILE A 42 -4.86 4.78 -0.41
C ILE A 42 -3.34 4.75 -0.18
N LEU A 43 -2.86 5.35 0.90
CA LEU A 43 -1.43 5.42 1.18
C LEU A 43 -0.86 4.07 1.61
N SER A 44 -1.60 3.27 2.38
CA SER A 44 -1.15 1.91 2.72
C SER A 44 -0.99 1.04 1.48
N GLN A 45 -1.95 1.08 0.54
CA GLN A 45 -1.83 0.36 -0.73
C GLN A 45 -0.66 0.87 -1.59
N ALA A 46 -0.47 2.19 -1.66
CA ALA A 46 0.65 2.78 -2.39
C ALA A 46 2.00 2.36 -1.80
N LEU A 47 2.15 2.42 -0.47
CA LEU A 47 3.36 2.00 0.24
C LEU A 47 3.62 0.51 0.09
N THR A 48 2.58 -0.34 0.09
CA THR A 48 2.74 -1.76 -0.22
C THR A 48 3.28 -1.97 -1.63
N LEU A 49 2.72 -1.30 -2.65
CA LEU A 49 3.19 -1.45 -4.03
C LEU A 49 4.64 -0.98 -4.20
N ILE A 50 5.02 0.14 -3.57
CA ILE A 50 6.39 0.66 -3.61
C ILE A 50 7.35 -0.27 -2.87
N ALA A 51 6.92 -0.87 -1.75
CA ALA A 51 7.75 -1.82 -1.00
C ALA A 51 7.94 -3.16 -1.74
N GLU A 52 7.00 -3.56 -2.60
CA GLU A 52 7.16 -4.71 -3.50
C GLU A 52 8.12 -4.41 -4.64
N ASP A 53 8.06 -3.19 -5.20
CA ASP A 53 8.92 -2.73 -6.30
C ASP A 53 9.04 -1.20 -6.29
N GLU A 54 10.24 -0.71 -5.94
CA GLU A 54 10.54 0.72 -5.85
C GLU A 54 10.55 1.39 -7.24
N ASP A 55 10.85 0.65 -8.32
CA ASP A 55 10.90 1.21 -9.67
C ASP A 55 9.53 1.65 -10.19
N ARG A 56 8.43 1.22 -9.54
CA ARG A 56 7.07 1.74 -9.81
C ARG A 56 6.96 3.25 -9.62
N LEU A 57 7.83 3.86 -8.82
CA LEU A 57 7.90 5.32 -8.66
C LEU A 57 8.26 6.05 -9.96
N ARG A 58 8.89 5.38 -10.93
CA ARG A 58 9.21 5.97 -12.25
C ARG A 58 7.96 6.26 -13.08
N ALA A 59 6.85 5.58 -12.81
CA ALA A 59 5.60 5.70 -13.54
C ALA A 59 4.39 5.67 -12.60
N VAL A 60 4.39 6.52 -11.56
CA VAL A 60 3.41 6.53 -10.47
C VAL A 60 1.95 6.46 -10.93
N GLU A 61 1.57 7.16 -12.00
CA GLU A 61 0.18 7.16 -12.45
C GLU A 61 -0.28 5.77 -12.93
N LYS A 62 0.57 5.07 -13.70
CA LYS A 62 0.26 3.77 -14.28
C LYS A 62 0.53 2.62 -13.31
N GLU A 63 1.62 2.70 -12.56
CA GLU A 63 2.12 1.57 -11.75
C GLU A 63 1.64 1.62 -10.29
N ILE A 64 1.08 2.75 -9.84
CA ILE A 64 0.58 2.94 -8.46
C ILE A 64 -0.87 3.44 -8.46
N TYR A 65 -1.16 4.61 -9.07
CA TYR A 65 -2.49 5.21 -8.97
C TYR A 65 -3.56 4.40 -9.70
N THR A 66 -3.26 3.88 -10.89
CA THR A 66 -4.22 3.09 -11.68
C THR A 66 -4.58 1.75 -10.98
N PRO A 67 -3.61 0.93 -10.51
CA PRO A 67 -3.92 -0.28 -9.74
C PRO A 67 -4.74 -0.02 -8.47
N ILE A 68 -4.47 1.08 -7.76
CA ILE A 68 -5.25 1.47 -6.56
C ILE A 68 -6.65 1.93 -6.96
N ALA A 69 -6.77 2.72 -8.03
CA ALA A 69 -8.04 3.19 -8.56
C ALA A 69 -8.95 2.02 -8.95
N ASP A 70 -8.40 1.05 -9.69
CA ASP A 70 -9.11 -0.15 -10.13
C ASP A 70 -9.58 -1.00 -8.94
N LYS A 71 -8.69 -1.25 -7.96
CA LYS A 71 -9.03 -2.02 -6.74
C LYS A 71 -10.12 -1.37 -5.89
N ASN A 72 -10.17 -0.03 -5.86
CA ASN A 72 -11.11 0.71 -5.02
C ASN A 72 -12.33 1.24 -5.80
N LEU A 73 -12.49 0.87 -7.08
CA LEU A 73 -13.56 1.36 -7.97
C LEU A 73 -13.63 2.91 -8.01
N ARG A 74 -12.47 3.56 -8.08
CA ARG A 74 -12.30 5.03 -8.14
C ARG A 74 -11.52 5.41 -9.38
N GLY A 75 -11.51 6.70 -9.75
CA GLY A 75 -10.64 7.21 -10.82
C GLY A 75 -9.20 7.48 -10.34
N PRO A 76 -8.17 7.32 -11.19
CA PRO A 76 -6.76 7.60 -10.82
C PRO A 76 -6.53 9.02 -10.28
N ARG A 77 -7.22 10.03 -10.84
CA ARG A 77 -7.18 11.41 -10.33
C ARG A 77 -7.69 11.55 -8.90
N ALA A 78 -8.65 10.72 -8.47
CA ALA A 78 -9.14 10.72 -7.10
C ALA A 78 -8.09 10.18 -6.14
N VAL A 79 -7.34 9.14 -6.54
CA VAL A 79 -6.20 8.58 -5.80
C VAL A 79 -5.11 9.64 -5.65
N GLN A 80 -4.67 10.24 -6.75
CA GLN A 80 -3.67 11.32 -6.74
C GLN A 80 -4.10 12.49 -5.84
N SER A 81 -5.35 12.92 -5.95
CA SER A 81 -5.89 14.02 -5.14
C SER A 81 -5.93 13.67 -3.65
N ALA A 82 -6.23 12.42 -3.30
CA ALA A 82 -6.18 11.96 -1.91
C ALA A 82 -4.75 11.95 -1.35
N VAL A 83 -3.78 11.44 -2.12
CA VAL A 83 -2.35 11.48 -1.76
C VAL A 83 -1.90 12.92 -1.52
N ARG A 84 -2.18 13.82 -2.48
CA ARG A 84 -1.83 15.25 -2.37
C ARG A 84 -2.43 15.91 -1.13
N ARG A 85 -3.70 15.63 -0.83
CA ARG A 85 -4.36 16.19 0.38
C ARG A 85 -3.72 15.66 1.65
N ALA A 86 -3.42 14.37 1.70
CA ALA A 86 -2.77 13.75 2.86
C ALA A 86 -1.39 14.35 3.13
N SER A 87 -0.57 14.58 2.09
CA SER A 87 0.75 15.22 2.20
C SER A 87 0.71 16.68 2.67
N LYS A 88 -0.46 17.34 2.66
CA LYS A 88 -0.61 18.71 3.18
C LYS A 88 -1.02 18.74 4.65
N VAL A 89 -1.53 17.62 5.16
CA VAL A 89 -2.02 17.48 6.54
C VAL A 89 -0.91 16.95 7.45
N ALA A 90 -0.02 16.12 6.91
CA ALA A 90 1.24 15.71 7.53
C ALA A 90 2.29 16.82 7.47
#